data_AF-A0A444UQM6-F1
#
_entry.id   AF-A0A444UQM6-F1
#
_cell.length_a   1.000
_cell.length_b   1.000
_cell.length_c   1.000
_cell.angle_alpha   90.00
_cell.angle_beta   90.00
_cell.angle_gamma   90.00
#
_symmetry.space_group_name_H-M   'P 1'
#
loop_
_entity.id
_entity.type
_entity.pdbx_description
1 polymer ?
#
loop_
_entity_poly.entity_id
_entity_poly.type
_entity_poly.pdbx_seq_one_letter_code
_entity_poly.pdbx_strand_id
1 'polypeptide(L)'
;MDLQACIDLIEKPMGIMSILEEECMFPKASDMTFKAKLYDNHLGKSANFQKPRIMKGRPEAHFALGHYAGIVDYNITNWLVKNKDPLNETVVGLYQKSSLKVLATLFANYAGAESSKKSI
;
A
#
# COMPACT_ATOMS: atom_id res chain seq x y z
N MET A 1 -12.75 -22.24 7.98
CA MET A 1 -11.58 -21.74 8.72
C MET A 1 -11.84 -20.26 8.99
N ASP A 2 -12.07 -19.88 10.24
CA ASP A 2 -12.61 -18.55 10.61
C ASP A 2 -11.66 -17.39 10.29
N LEU A 3 -10.40 -17.69 10.00
CA LEU A 3 -9.36 -16.73 9.62
C LEU A 3 -9.30 -16.45 8.12
N GLN A 4 -9.81 -17.38 7.29
CA GLN A 4 -9.60 -17.34 5.84
C GLN A 4 -10.25 -16.11 5.21
N ALA A 5 -11.41 -15.68 5.72
CA ALA A 5 -12.09 -14.47 5.22
C ALA A 5 -11.26 -13.20 5.41
N CYS A 6 -10.50 -13.09 6.51
CA CYS A 6 -9.62 -11.95 6.77
C CYS A 6 -8.37 -12.00 5.88
N ILE A 7 -7.79 -13.18 5.68
CA ILE A 7 -6.62 -13.37 4.79
C ILE A 7 -7.02 -13.04 3.35
N ASP A 8 -8.16 -13.58 2.90
CA ASP A 8 -8.70 -13.35 1.58
C ASP A 8 -8.95 -11.86 1.32
N LEU A 9 -9.51 -11.14 2.30
CA LEU A 9 -9.72 -9.69 2.20
C LEU A 9 -8.41 -8.91 1.99
N ILE A 10 -7.28 -9.39 2.52
CA ILE A 10 -6.00 -8.71 2.39
C ILE A 10 -5.32 -9.07 1.05
N GLU A 11 -5.24 -10.36 0.73
CA GLU A 11 -4.31 -10.90 -0.27
C GLU A 11 -4.95 -11.30 -1.60
N LYS A 12 -6.26 -11.59 -1.64
CA LYS A 12 -6.90 -12.02 -2.91
C LYS A 12 -6.99 -10.85 -3.90
N PRO A 13 -7.15 -11.14 -5.20
CA PRO A 13 -7.48 -10.12 -6.19
C PRO A 13 -8.66 -9.26 -5.73
N MET A 14 -8.58 -7.95 -5.94
CA MET A 14 -9.53 -6.97 -5.41
C MET A 14 -9.59 -6.89 -3.87
N GLY A 15 -8.65 -7.50 -3.16
CA GLY A 15 -8.41 -7.29 -1.74
C GLY A 15 -7.60 -6.01 -1.47
N ILE A 16 -7.30 -5.75 -0.20
CA ILE A 16 -6.67 -4.50 0.25
C ILE A 16 -5.33 -4.25 -0.45
N MET A 17 -4.45 -5.26 -0.52
CA MET A 17 -3.12 -5.09 -1.15
C MET A 17 -3.22 -4.91 -2.66
N SER A 18 -4.10 -5.67 -3.31
CA SER A 18 -4.34 -5.55 -4.75
C SER A 18 -4.86 -4.15 -5.12
N ILE A 19 -5.80 -3.60 -4.35
CA ILE A 19 -6.31 -2.23 -4.57
C ILE A 19 -5.20 -1.19 -4.30
N LEU A 20 -4.34 -1.42 -3.30
CA LEU A 20 -3.22 -0.52 -3.00
C LEU A 20 -2.21 -0.46 -4.16
N GLU A 21 -1.85 -1.62 -4.71
CA GLU A 21 -0.95 -1.73 -5.87
C GLU A 21 -1.54 -1.05 -7.10
N GLU A 22 -2.83 -1.28 -7.37
CA GLU A 22 -3.54 -0.65 -8.48
C GLU A 22 -3.53 0.88 -8.36
N GLU A 23 -3.87 1.41 -7.18
CA GLU A 23 -3.81 2.85 -6.90
C GLU A 23 -2.39 3.42 -7.00
N CYS A 24 -1.36 2.61 -6.73
CA CYS A 24 0.01 3.07 -6.89
C CYS A 24 0.40 3.32 -8.36
N MET A 25 -0.24 2.62 -9.31
CA MET A 25 0.02 2.81 -10.75
C MET A 25 -0.59 4.10 -11.30
N PHE A 26 -1.64 4.65 -10.67
CA PHE A 26 -2.31 5.85 -11.15
C PHE A 26 -1.56 7.14 -10.71
N PRO A 27 -1.14 8.02 -11.64
CA PRO A 27 -0.38 9.23 -11.31
C PRO A 27 -1.13 10.24 -10.44
N LYS A 28 -2.47 10.23 -10.48
CA LYS A 28 -3.34 11.17 -9.75
C LYS A 28 -4.06 10.53 -8.56
N ALA A 29 -3.76 9.26 -8.25
CA ALA A 29 -4.31 8.62 -7.06
C ALA A 29 -3.76 9.29 -5.79
N SER A 30 -4.58 9.26 -4.75
CA SER A 30 -4.27 9.77 -3.41
C SER A 30 -4.74 8.76 -2.37
N ASP A 31 -4.28 8.91 -1.13
CA ASP A 31 -4.77 8.04 -0.05
C ASP A 31 -6.31 8.11 0.09
N MET A 32 -6.92 9.22 -0.31
CA MET A 32 -8.38 9.38 -0.31
C MET A 32 -9.09 8.61 -1.44
N THR A 33 -8.48 8.51 -2.63
CA THR A 33 -9.03 7.67 -3.72
C THR A 33 -8.89 6.19 -3.38
N PHE A 34 -7.76 5.81 -2.76
CA PHE A 34 -7.56 4.48 -2.20
C PHE A 34 -8.61 4.14 -1.14
N LYS A 35 -8.85 5.04 -0.17
CA LYS A 35 -9.92 4.89 0.82
C LYS A 35 -11.28 4.64 0.16
N ALA A 36 -11.64 5.47 -0.82
CA ALA A 36 -12.92 5.36 -1.50
C ALA A 36 -13.08 3.97 -2.16
N LYS A 37 -12.06 3.51 -2.90
CA LYS A 37 -12.06 2.16 -3.49
C LYS A 37 -12.21 1.05 -2.46
N LEU A 38 -11.52 1.11 -1.32
CA LEU A 38 -11.68 0.12 -0.26
C LEU A 38 -13.12 0.07 0.27
N TYR A 39 -13.73 1.24 0.48
CA TYR A 39 -15.10 1.32 0.98
C TYR A 39 -16.11 0.77 -0.03
N ASP A 40 -15.98 1.13 -1.31
CA ASP A 40 -16.89 0.69 -2.37
C ASP A 40 -16.82 -0.83 -2.60
N ASN A 41 -15.63 -1.43 -2.43
CA ASN A 41 -15.40 -2.85 -2.64
C ASN A 41 -15.72 -3.72 -1.42
N HIS A 42 -15.56 -3.22 -0.19
CA HIS A 42 -15.60 -4.08 1.00
C HIS A 42 -16.64 -3.69 2.06
N LEU A 43 -17.02 -2.42 2.18
CA LEU A 43 -17.96 -2.02 3.23
C LEU A 43 -19.33 -2.65 2.99
N GLY A 44 -19.81 -3.43 3.97
CA GLY A 44 -21.07 -4.17 3.88
C GLY A 44 -21.02 -5.46 3.06
N LYS A 45 -19.91 -5.73 2.36
CA LYS A 45 -19.68 -6.96 1.56
C LYS A 45 -18.74 -7.93 2.25
N SER A 46 -17.74 -7.41 2.97
CA SER A 46 -16.72 -8.19 3.68
C SER A 46 -16.89 -8.01 5.19
N ALA A 47 -17.23 -9.08 5.91
CA ALA A 47 -17.53 -9.02 7.34
C ALA A 47 -16.38 -8.47 8.21
N ASN A 48 -15.13 -8.69 7.78
CA ASN A 48 -13.94 -8.22 8.49
C ASN A 48 -13.65 -6.72 8.24
N PHE A 49 -14.23 -6.08 7.22
CA PHE A 49 -13.99 -4.67 6.89
C PHE A 49 -15.01 -3.76 7.56
N GLN A 50 -14.55 -2.81 8.38
CA GLN A 50 -15.41 -1.99 9.22
C GLN A 50 -15.03 -0.50 9.17
N LYS A 51 -15.95 0.36 9.62
CA LYS A 51 -15.64 1.77 9.88
C LYS A 51 -14.77 1.88 11.15
N PRO A 52 -13.80 2.80 11.18
CA PRO A 52 -12.92 2.97 12.33
C PRO A 52 -13.70 3.44 13.56
N ARG A 53 -13.27 3.04 14.76
CA ARG A 53 -13.85 3.53 16.02
C ARG A 53 -13.25 4.89 16.35
N ILE A 54 -14.09 5.92 16.37
CA ILE A 54 -13.67 7.27 16.75
C ILE A 54 -13.63 7.35 18.28
N MET A 55 -12.42 7.41 18.85
CA MET A 55 -12.20 7.62 20.28
C MET A 55 -11.41 8.91 20.51
N LYS A 56 -11.87 9.71 21.47
CA LYS A 56 -11.21 10.97 21.85
C LYS A 56 -9.77 10.68 22.30
N GLY A 57 -8.80 11.40 21.72
CA GLY A 57 -7.39 11.27 22.05
C GLY A 57 -6.63 10.17 21.29
N ARG A 58 -7.29 9.42 20.39
CA ARG A 58 -6.58 8.51 19.47
C ARG A 58 -6.25 9.20 18.14
N PRO A 59 -5.13 8.82 17.50
CA PRO A 59 -4.81 9.25 16.14
C PRO A 59 -5.92 8.89 15.16
N GLU A 60 -6.02 9.66 14.07
CA GLU A 60 -7.01 9.42 13.01
C GLU A 60 -6.83 8.02 12.40
N ALA A 61 -7.95 7.36 12.13
CA ALA A 61 -8.02 6.10 11.41
C ALA A 61 -9.06 6.20 10.29
N HIS A 62 -8.83 5.45 9.21
CA HIS A 62 -9.59 5.55 7.96
C HIS A 62 -10.44 4.31 7.70
N PHE A 63 -10.03 3.13 8.18
CA PHE A 63 -10.84 1.90 8.21
C PHE A 63 -10.44 1.05 9.41
N ALA A 64 -11.24 0.04 9.74
CA ALA A 64 -10.92 -0.95 10.75
C ALA A 64 -10.97 -2.36 10.15
N LEU A 65 -10.12 -3.25 10.65
CA LEU A 65 -10.07 -4.65 10.24
C LEU A 65 -10.27 -5.54 11.46
N GLY A 66 -11.25 -6.44 11.38
CA GLY A 66 -11.49 -7.47 12.38
C GLY A 66 -10.53 -8.64 12.18
N HIS A 67 -9.41 -8.63 12.92
CA HIS A 67 -8.49 -9.75 12.98
C HIS A 67 -8.92 -10.75 14.06
N TYR A 68 -8.27 -11.92 14.08
CA TYR A 68 -8.47 -12.93 15.12
C TYR A 68 -8.18 -12.40 16.53
N ALA A 69 -7.21 -11.49 16.66
CA ALA A 69 -6.81 -10.87 17.92
C ALA A 69 -7.65 -9.64 18.30
N GLY A 70 -8.65 -9.28 17.48
CA GLY A 70 -9.52 -8.13 17.69
C GLY A 70 -9.51 -7.13 16.53
N ILE A 71 -10.22 -6.02 16.76
CA ILE A 71 -10.40 -4.95 15.75
C ILE A 71 -9.23 -3.95 15.86
N VAL A 72 -8.55 -3.75 14.74
CA VAL A 72 -7.45 -2.79 14.59
C VAL A 72 -7.91 -1.64 13.68
N ASP A 73 -7.71 -0.42 14.15
CA ASP A 73 -8.03 0.81 13.43
C ASP A 73 -6.79 1.27 12.64
N TYR A 74 -6.90 1.35 11.30
CA TYR A 74 -5.78 1.63 10.38
C TYR A 74 -5.78 3.06 9.86
N ASN A 75 -4.62 3.70 9.92
CA ASN A 75 -4.36 4.98 9.27
C ASN A 75 -3.63 4.75 7.93
N ILE A 76 -4.23 5.23 6.82
CA ILE A 76 -3.71 5.03 5.46
C ILE A 76 -2.82 6.18 4.97
N THR A 77 -2.55 7.18 5.79
CA THR A 77 -1.76 8.34 5.40
C THR A 77 -0.37 7.90 4.94
N ASN A 78 0.00 8.37 3.75
CA ASN A 78 1.21 8.05 3.01
C ASN A 78 1.35 6.58 2.62
N TRP A 79 0.28 5.77 2.58
CA TRP A 79 0.39 4.38 2.15
C TRP A 79 0.81 4.28 0.68
N LEU A 80 0.25 5.11 -0.21
CA LEU A 80 0.67 5.11 -1.61
C LEU A 80 2.15 5.48 -1.77
N VAL A 81 2.62 6.47 -1.01
CA VAL A 81 4.02 6.89 -1.05
C VAL A 81 4.94 5.80 -0.50
N LYS A 82 4.58 5.21 0.64
CA LYS A 82 5.34 4.12 1.26
C LYS A 82 5.42 2.89 0.34
N ASN A 83 4.34 2.58 -0.38
CA ASN A 83 4.30 1.43 -1.28
C ASN A 83 5.03 1.69 -2.60
N LYS A 84 5.01 2.93 -3.12
CA LYS A 84 5.77 3.33 -4.32
C LYS A 84 7.27 3.39 -4.09
N ASP A 85 7.70 3.61 -2.85
CA ASP A 85 9.09 3.82 -2.44
C ASP A 85 9.87 4.74 -3.42
N PRO A 86 9.40 5.98 -3.64
CA PRO A 86 9.97 6.82 -4.70
C PRO A 86 11.39 7.28 -4.32
N LEU A 87 12.40 6.77 -5.04
CA LEU A 87 13.77 7.27 -4.96
C LEU A 87 14.06 8.31 -6.03
N ASN A 88 15.05 9.16 -5.77
CA ASN A 88 15.57 10.07 -6.79
C ASN A 88 16.41 9.28 -7.81
N GLU A 89 15.87 9.08 -9.01
CA GLU A 89 16.50 8.31 -10.09
C GLU A 89 17.88 8.86 -10.51
N THR A 90 18.13 10.17 -10.39
CA THR A 90 19.44 10.74 -10.71
C THR A 90 20.49 10.31 -9.68
N VAL A 91 20.12 10.29 -8.40
CA VAL A 91 21.01 9.83 -7.32
C VAL A 91 21.24 8.32 -7.42
N VAL A 92 20.19 7.55 -7.71
CA VAL A 92 20.30 6.11 -7.98
C VAL A 92 21.28 5.83 -9.13
N GLY A 93 21.19 6.58 -10.23
CA GLY A 93 22.11 6.44 -11.36
C GLY A 93 23.58 6.73 -11.00
N LEU A 94 23.84 7.61 -10.03
CA LEU A 94 25.18 7.82 -9.48
C LEU A 94 25.63 6.60 -8.63
N TYR A 95 24.75 6.05 -7.80
CA TYR A 95 25.06 4.88 -6.98
C TYR A 95 25.38 3.63 -7.81
N GLN A 96 24.65 3.42 -8.91
CA GLN A 96 24.91 2.34 -9.86
C GLN A 96 26.31 2.43 -10.52
N LYS A 97 26.86 3.65 -10.64
CA LYS A 97 28.19 3.92 -11.22
C LYS A 97 29.26 4.23 -10.17
N SER A 98 28.97 3.97 -8.90
CA SER A 98 29.88 4.25 -7.79
C SER A 98 31.18 3.46 -7.94
N SER A 99 32.31 4.08 -7.56
CA SER A 99 33.60 3.41 -7.43
C SER A 99 33.65 2.46 -6.21
N LEU A 100 32.76 2.65 -5.24
CA LEU A 100 32.60 1.73 -4.11
C LEU A 100 31.74 0.53 -4.56
N LYS A 101 32.39 -0.62 -4.79
CA LYS A 101 31.75 -1.83 -5.33
C LYS A 101 30.48 -2.24 -4.57
N VAL A 102 30.49 -2.18 -3.23
CA VAL A 102 29.32 -2.53 -2.42
C VAL A 102 28.11 -1.67 -2.77
N LEU A 103 28.29 -0.36 -2.93
CA LEU A 103 27.21 0.56 -3.28
C LEU A 103 26.66 0.29 -4.68
N ALA A 104 27.53 0.07 -5.66
CA ALA A 104 27.11 -0.28 -7.01
C ALA A 104 26.34 -1.61 -7.05
N THR A 105 26.77 -2.62 -6.28
CA THR A 105 26.09 -3.91 -6.19
C THR A 105 24.69 -3.79 -5.59
N LEU A 106 24.50 -2.95 -4.55
CA LEU A 106 23.19 -2.76 -3.92
C LEU A 106 22.14 -2.15 -4.87
N PHE A 107 22.56 -1.27 -5.79
CA PHE A 107 21.66 -0.58 -6.71
C PHE A 107 21.65 -1.16 -8.14
N ALA A 108 22.40 -2.24 -8.40
CA ALA A 108 22.58 -2.80 -9.75
C ALA A 108 21.26 -3.17 -10.45
N ASN A 109 20.30 -3.70 -9.70
CA ASN A 109 19.00 -4.14 -10.20
C ASN A 109 17.85 -3.21 -9.80
N TYR A 110 18.14 -2.03 -9.23
CA TYR A 110 17.09 -1.08 -8.91
C TYR A 110 16.46 -0.58 -10.22
N ALA A 111 15.20 -0.92 -10.43
CA ALA A 111 14.36 -0.40 -11.50
C ALA A 111 13.36 0.55 -10.85
N GLY A 112 13.48 1.85 -11.13
CA GLY A 112 12.62 2.88 -10.55
C GLY A 112 11.13 2.59 -10.74
N ALA A 113 10.28 3.05 -9.82
CA ALA A 113 8.83 2.87 -9.92
C ALA A 113 8.22 3.43 -11.23
N GLU A 114 8.89 4.37 -11.89
CA GLU A 114 8.52 4.90 -13.22
C GLU A 114 8.89 3.98 -14.38
N SER A 115 9.85 3.06 -14.21
CA SER A 115 10.31 2.14 -15.26
C SER A 115 9.28 1.03 -15.56
N SER A 116 8.42 0.69 -14.60
CA SER A 116 7.28 -0.21 -14.79
C SER A 116 6.19 0.37 -15.72
N LYS A 117 6.24 1.68 -16.03
CA LYS A 117 5.28 2.32 -16.95
C LYS A 117 5.59 2.09 -18.43
N LYS A 118 6.72 1.46 -18.77
CA LYS A 118 7.15 1.24 -20.16
C LYS A 118 6.69 -0.09 -20.79
N SER A 119 5.93 -0.89 -20.05
CA SER A 119 5.43 -2.18 -20.52
C SER A 119 3.90 -2.19 -20.59
N ILE A 120 3.34 -1.37 -21.48
CA ILE A 120 1.99 -1.56 -22.07
C ILE A 120 2.10 -1.27 -23.57
#